data_AF-X0WLR8-F1
#
_entry.id   AF-X0WLR8-F1
#
_cell.length_a   1.000
_cell.length_b   1.000
_cell.length_c   1.000
_cell.angle_alpha   90.00
_cell.angle_beta   90.00
_cell.angle_gamma   90.00
#
_symmetry.space_group_name_H-M   'P 1'
#
loop_
_entity.id
_entity.type
_entity.pdbx_description
1 polymer ?
#
loop_
_entity_poly.entity_id
_entity_poly.type
_entity_poly.pdbx_seq_one_letter_code
_entity_poly.pdbx_strand_id
1 'polypeptide(L)' 'MVDLTKIRDGVIGGEVDEVGEMVKKAVEEGQDVKKVLKEGLISGMGIVGDKYERGDFFRRW' A
#
# COMPACT_ATOMS: atom_id res chain seq x y z
N MET A 1 -12.74 -10.68 -1.25
CA MET A 1 -11.71 -10.22 -0.31
C MET A 1 -10.51 -9.81 -1.12
N VAL A 2 -10.19 -8.52 -1.06
CA VAL A 2 -9.08 -7.92 -1.79
C VAL A 2 -7.76 -8.35 -1.15
N ASP A 3 -6.80 -8.71 -2.00
CA ASP A 3 -5.46 -9.11 -1.58
C ASP A 3 -4.69 -7.91 -1.02
N LEU A 4 -4.39 -7.96 0.28
CA LEU A 4 -3.66 -6.90 1.00
C LEU A 4 -2.21 -6.79 0.54
N THR A 5 -1.65 -7.88 0.01
CA THR A 5 -0.30 -7.92 -0.55
C THR A 5 -0.21 -7.05 -1.80
N LYS A 6 -1.25 -7.07 -2.66
CA LYS A 6 -1.32 -6.22 -3.85
C LYS A 6 -1.41 -4.74 -3.49
N ILE A 7 -2.18 -4.40 -2.46
CA ILE A 7 -2.26 -3.03 -1.95
C ILE A 7 -0.88 -2.58 -1.47
N ARG A 8 -0.18 -3.42 -0.69
CA ARG A 8 1.17 -3.14 -0.20
C ARG A 8 2.17 -2.93 -1.34
N ASP A 9 2.17 -3.84 -2.31
CA ASP A 9 3.11 -3.80 -3.42
C ASP A 9 2.85 -2.58 -4.33
N GLY A 10 1.58 -2.22 -4.55
CA GLY A 10 1.22 -0.99 -5.25
C GLY A 10 1.65 0.28 -4.52
N VAL A 11 1.60 0.30 -3.18
CA VAL A 11 2.15 1.41 -2.37
C VAL A 11 3.67 1.52 -2.56
N ILE A 12 4.38 0.39 -2.65
CA ILE A 12 5.82 0.36 -2.90
C ILE A 12 6.13 0.81 -4.34
N GLY A 13 5.29 0.43 -5.30
CA GLY A 13 5.40 0.80 -6.72
C GLY A 13 5.00 2.24 -7.03
N GLY A 14 4.26 2.91 -6.14
CA GLY A 14 3.72 4.25 -6.37
C GLY A 14 2.46 4.27 -7.24
N GLU A 15 1.73 3.15 -7.31
CA GLU A 15 0.51 2.98 -8.11
C GLU A 15 -0.70 3.56 -7.36
N VAL A 16 -0.72 4.88 -7.19
CA VAL A 16 -1.69 5.60 -6.32
C VAL A 16 -3.14 5.34 -6.74
N ASP A 17 -3.45 5.40 -8.03
CA ASP A 17 -4.81 5.19 -8.55
C ASP A 17 -5.30 3.76 -8.28
N GLU A 18 -4.50 2.74 -8.60
CA GLU A 18 -4.87 1.33 -8.42
C GLU A 18 -5.00 0.96 -6.93
N VAL A 19 -4.10 1.46 -6.09
CA VAL A 19 -4.18 1.29 -4.63
C VAL A 19 -5.48 1.90 -4.09
N GLY A 20 -5.87 3.08 -4.57
CA GLY A 20 -7.13 3.73 -4.19
C GLY A 20 -8.35 2.89 -4.53
N GLU A 21 -8.41 2.35 -5.75
CA GLU A 21 -9.51 1.46 -6.17
C GLU A 21 -9.57 0.16 -5.37
N MET A 22 -8.41 -0.47 -5.10
CA MET A 22 -8.33 -1.70 -4.33
C MET A 22 -8.76 -1.51 -2.88
N VAL A 23 -8.34 -0.42 -2.22
CA VAL A 23 -8.76 -0.09 -0.86
C VAL A 23 -10.26 0.16 -0.81
N LYS A 24 -10.81 0.92 -1.78
CA LYS A 24 -12.25 1.18 -1.85
C LYS A 24 -13.05 -0.12 -1.99
N LYS A 25 -12.66 -1.00 -2.92
CA LYS A 25 -13.27 -2.34 -3.04
C LYS A 25 -13.18 -3.15 -1.76
N ALA A 26 -12.04 -3.13 -1.07
CA ALA A 26 -11.86 -3.88 0.17
C ALA A 26 -12.85 -3.42 1.26
N VAL A 27 -13.06 -2.10 1.37
CA VAL A 27 -14.03 -1.52 2.31
C VAL A 27 -15.47 -1.85 1.90
N GLU A 28 -15.80 -1.74 0.60
CA GLU A 28 -17.13 -2.06 0.06
C GLU A 28 -17.49 -3.55 0.22
N GLU A 29 -16.52 -4.45 0.12
CA GLU A 29 -16.68 -5.89 0.36
C GLU A 29 -16.80 -6.25 1.86
N GLY A 30 -16.74 -5.27 2.77
CA GLY A 30 -16.84 -5.48 4.20
C GLY A 30 -15.57 -6.04 4.85
N GLN A 31 -14.41 -5.92 4.20
CA GLN A 31 -13.14 -6.30 4.78
C GLN A 31 -12.77 -5.35 5.93
N ASP A 32 -12.08 -5.87 6.95
CA ASP A 32 -11.71 -5.08 8.11
C ASP A 32 -10.76 -3.93 7.73
N VAL A 33 -11.25 -2.69 7.91
CA VAL A 33 -10.53 -1.47 7.54
C VAL A 33 -9.21 -1.34 8.29
N LYS A 34 -9.15 -1.79 9.56
CA LYS A 34 -7.91 -1.74 10.34
C LYS A 34 -6.85 -2.67 9.75
N LYS A 35 -7.24 -3.86 9.28
CA LYS A 35 -6.34 -4.78 8.56
C LYS A 35 -5.88 -4.18 7.24
N VAL A 36 -6.77 -3.63 6.42
CA VAL A 36 -6.42 -2.98 5.14
C VAL A 36 -5.38 -1.86 5.36
N LEU A 37 -5.61 -1.03 6.36
CA LEU A 37 -4.69 0.05 6.73
C LEU A 37 -3.34 -0.47 7.22
N LYS A 38 -3.33 -1.42 8.18
CA LYS A 38 -2.09 -1.90 8.81
C LYS A 38 -1.26 -2.79 7.87
N GLU A 39 -1.89 -3.78 7.26
CA GLU A 39 -1.22 -4.82 6.48
C GLU A 39 -0.99 -4.41 5.01
N GLY A 40 -1.82 -3.52 4.47
CA GLY A 40 -1.64 -2.96 3.13
C GLY A 40 -0.80 -1.68 3.16
N LEU A 41 -1.44 -0.58 3.57
CA LEU A 41 -0.89 0.76 3.42
C LEU A 41 0.34 1.04 4.30
N ILE A 42 0.23 0.80 5.61
CA ILE A 42 1.32 1.08 6.57
C ILE A 42 2.50 0.14 6.31
N SER A 43 2.24 -1.15 6.07
CA SER A 43 3.30 -2.11 5.74
C SER A 43 4.05 -1.72 4.47
N GLY A 44 3.36 -1.19 3.44
CA GLY A 44 4.00 -0.75 2.21
C GLY A 44 4.90 0.46 2.44
N MET A 45 4.42 1.43 3.20
CA MET A 45 5.18 2.64 3.53
C MET A 45 6.43 2.36 4.36
N GLY A 46 6.39 1.36 5.26
CA GLY A 46 7.59 0.91 6.00
C GLY A 46 8.70 0.45 5.06
N ILE A 47 8.36 -0.37 4.05
CA ILE A 47 9.31 -0.87 3.06
C ILE A 47 9.86 0.27 2.17
N VAL A 48 9.00 1.23 1.81
CA VAL A 48 9.44 2.44 1.08
C VAL A 48 10.44 3.24 1.92
N GLY A 49 10.18 3.40 3.22
CA GLY A 49 11.10 4.03 4.17
C GLY A 49 12.47 3.34 4.23
N ASP A 50 12.47 2.02 4.43
CA ASP A 50 13.71 1.23 4.46
C ASP A 50 14.51 1.34 3.15
N LYS A 51 13.81 1.32 2.01
CA LYS A 51 14.45 1.49 0.69
C LYS A 51 14.96 2.92 0.47
N TYR A 52 14.27 3.92 1.01
CA TYR A 52 14.69 5.31 0.96
C TYR A 52 15.96 5.54 1.79
N GLU A 53 16.03 4.99 3.02
CA GLU A 53 17.22 5.07 3.87
C GLU A 53 18.45 4.38 3.24
N ARG A 54 18.24 3.31 2.47
CA ARG A 54 19.30 2.62 1.71
C ARG A 54 19.75 3.34 0.45
N GLY A 55 19.07 4.41 0.05
CA GLY A 55 19.35 5.14 -1.20
C GLY A 55 18.84 4.46 -2.47
N ASP A 56 17.99 3.45 -2.35
CA ASP A 56 17.36 2.77 -3.50
C ASP A 56 16.14 3.53 -4.04
N PHE A 57 15.50 4.35 -3.20
CA PHE A 57 14.42 5.25 -3.58
C PHE A 57 14.89 6.70 -3.46
N PHE A 58 14.74 7.46 -4.54
CA PHE A 58 14.92 8.92 -4.53
C PHE A 58 13.57 9.61 -4.65
N ARG A 59 13.39 10.70 -3.89
CA ARG A 59 12.22 11.56 -4.01
C ARG A 59 12.33 12.31 -5.34
N ARG A 60 11.67 11.79 -6.38
CA ARG A 60 11.42 12.53 -7.62
C ARG A 60 9.92 12.84 -7.68
N TRP A 61 9.52 13.79 -6.85
CA TRP A 61 8.30 14.56 -7.04
C TRP A 61 8.72 15.94 -7.52
#